data_AF-A0A7R9LYL4-F1
#
_entry.id   AF-A0A7R9LYL4-F1
#
_cell.length_a   1.000
_cell.length_b   1.000
_cell.length_c   1.000
_cell.angle_alpha   90.00
_cell.angle_beta   90.00
_cell.angle_gamma   90.00
#
_symmetry.space_group_name_H-M   'P 1'
#
loop_
_entity.id
_entity.type
_entity.pdbx_description
1 polymer ?
#
loop_
_entity_poly.entity_id
_entity_poly.type
_entity_poly.pdbx_seq_one_letter_code
_entity_poly.pdbx_strand_id
1 'polypeptide(L)'
;IIFFLLKIQIKDTIEKNRFFTNLDNHLDSFPKDICKNKILPQLVTAFEFSAVGSAILGPLFKIGKSLEEEEYQKKIVPCVVKLFACKDRATRAKLLQQMETFINYIQPNVVNDSVFPHVCQGFLDSNPVIREQTVKCMLHMASKLNYHNLNEEIVKNFSRLQARDEEGGIRTN
;
A
#
# COMPACT_ATOMS: atom_id res chain seq x y z
N ILE A 1 21.58 -11.19 -7.13
CA ILE A 1 20.36 -10.34 -7.18
C ILE A 1 20.03 -9.90 -8.61
N ILE A 2 20.90 -9.14 -9.30
CA ILE A 2 20.63 -8.67 -10.68
C ILE A 2 20.35 -9.84 -11.66
N PHE A 3 21.14 -10.91 -11.63
CA PHE A 3 20.90 -12.09 -12.47
C PHE A 3 19.56 -12.78 -12.20
N PHE A 4 19.10 -12.78 -10.94
CA PHE A 4 17.81 -13.34 -10.57
C PHE A 4 16.66 -12.47 -11.13
N LEU A 5 16.78 -11.14 -11.03
CA LEU A 5 15.82 -10.20 -11.61
C LEU A 5 15.70 -10.37 -13.13
N LEU A 6 16.82 -10.55 -13.85
CA LEU A 6 16.79 -10.79 -15.31
C LEU A 6 16.07 -12.08 -15.70
N LYS A 7 16.01 -13.06 -14.79
CA LYS A 7 15.35 -14.35 -14.98
C LYS A 7 14.03 -14.45 -14.22
N ILE A 8 13.49 -13.35 -13.68
CA ILE A 8 12.36 -13.40 -12.76
C ILE A 8 11.13 -14.06 -13.40
N GLN A 9 10.92 -13.90 -14.70
CA GLN A 9 9.73 -14.45 -15.38
C GLN A 9 9.69 -15.97 -15.41
N ILE A 10 10.85 -16.63 -15.49
CA ILE A 10 10.96 -18.10 -15.52
C ILE A 10 11.02 -18.73 -14.11
N LYS A 11 10.93 -17.91 -13.05
CA LYS A 11 10.96 -18.35 -11.65
C LYS A 11 9.57 -18.72 -11.14
N ASP A 12 9.51 -19.70 -10.25
CA ASP A 12 8.25 -20.07 -9.62
C ASP A 12 7.81 -19.03 -8.56
N THR A 13 6.56 -19.13 -8.12
CA THR A 13 5.95 -18.19 -7.16
C THR A 13 6.64 -18.21 -5.79
N ILE A 14 7.20 -19.35 -5.37
CA ILE A 14 7.87 -19.49 -4.07
C ILE A 14 9.24 -18.80 -4.11
N GLU A 15 10.02 -19.06 -5.16
CA GLU A 15 11.28 -18.40 -5.44
C GLU A 15 11.11 -16.89 -5.53
N LYS A 16 10.08 -16.41 -6.26
CA LYS A 16 9.74 -14.99 -6.36
C LYS A 16 9.44 -14.38 -4.99
N ASN A 17 8.53 -14.97 -4.22
CA ASN A 17 8.17 -14.47 -2.88
C ASN A 17 9.38 -14.42 -1.95
N ARG A 18 10.19 -15.50 -1.90
CA ARG A 18 11.40 -15.54 -1.08
C ARG A 18 12.39 -14.44 -1.49
N PHE A 19 12.55 -14.22 -2.79
CA PHE A 19 13.45 -13.18 -3.30
C PHE A 19 12.98 -11.79 -2.90
N PHE A 20 11.71 -11.43 -3.14
CA PHE A 20 11.20 -10.09 -2.85
C PHE A 20 11.14 -9.76 -1.36
N THR A 21 10.83 -10.76 -0.52
CA THR A 21 10.90 -10.59 0.94
C THR A 21 12.31 -10.27 1.43
N ASN A 22 13.35 -10.84 0.80
CA ASN A 22 14.74 -10.56 1.16
C ASN A 22 15.35 -9.36 0.42
N LEU A 23 14.71 -8.90 -0.66
CA LEU A 23 15.25 -7.82 -1.49
C LEU A 23 15.43 -6.52 -0.70
N ASP A 24 14.52 -6.22 0.21
CA ASP A 24 14.53 -4.99 1.00
C ASP A 24 15.85 -4.81 1.79
N ASN A 25 16.38 -5.91 2.34
CA ASN A 25 17.64 -5.95 3.10
C ASN A 25 18.88 -5.66 2.26
N HIS A 26 18.77 -5.81 0.93
CA HIS A 26 19.88 -5.61 0.01
C HIS A 26 19.75 -4.31 -0.80
N LEU A 27 18.61 -3.62 -0.76
CA LEU A 27 18.43 -2.42 -1.56
C LEU A 27 19.43 -1.30 -1.25
N ASP A 28 19.87 -1.19 0.00
CA ASP A 28 20.81 -0.14 0.42
C ASP A 28 22.24 -0.36 -0.11
N SER A 29 22.57 -1.57 -0.56
CA SER A 29 23.89 -1.86 -1.15
C SER A 29 23.97 -1.57 -2.64
N PHE A 30 22.85 -1.22 -3.29
CA PHE A 30 22.82 -0.90 -4.71
C PHE A 30 22.86 0.62 -4.95
N PRO A 31 23.57 1.07 -6.01
CA PRO A 31 23.44 2.43 -6.50
C PRO A 31 21.99 2.79 -6.82
N LYS A 32 21.58 4.03 -6.51
CA LYS A 32 20.21 4.53 -6.73
C LYS A 32 19.74 4.33 -8.18
N ASP A 33 20.62 4.55 -9.16
CA ASP A 33 20.28 4.36 -10.58
C ASP A 33 19.94 2.91 -10.92
N ILE A 34 20.60 1.93 -10.28
CA ILE A 34 20.27 0.51 -10.47
C ILE A 34 18.90 0.21 -9.87
N CYS A 35 18.64 0.71 -8.66
CA CYS A 35 17.33 0.58 -8.02
C CYS A 35 16.20 1.14 -8.88
N LYS A 36 16.37 2.37 -9.38
CA LYS A 36 15.38 3.07 -10.20
C LYS A 36 15.18 2.46 -11.59
N ASN A 37 16.27 2.18 -12.30
CA ASN A 37 16.22 1.88 -13.73
C ASN A 37 16.25 0.39 -14.06
N LYS A 38 16.62 -0.47 -13.09
CA LYS A 38 16.69 -1.93 -13.29
C LYS A 38 15.80 -2.70 -12.32
N ILE A 39 15.80 -2.37 -11.04
CA ILE A 39 15.05 -3.14 -10.03
C ILE A 39 13.57 -2.77 -10.04
N LEU A 40 13.24 -1.47 -10.01
CA LEU A 40 11.85 -1.01 -9.98
C LEU A 40 11.00 -1.49 -11.16
N PRO A 41 11.45 -1.45 -12.43
CA PRO A 41 10.66 -1.99 -13.55
C PRO A 41 10.36 -3.49 -13.40
N GLN A 42 11.25 -4.26 -12.79
CA GLN A 42 11.05 -5.68 -12.54
C GLN A 42 10.09 -5.92 -11.37
N LEU A 43 10.11 -5.07 -10.34
CA LEU A 43 9.12 -5.08 -9.24
C LEU A 43 7.71 -4.80 -9.76
N VAL A 44 7.55 -3.77 -10.60
CA VAL A 44 6.26 -3.40 -11.20
C VAL A 44 5.75 -4.53 -12.10
N THR A 45 6.60 -5.07 -12.97
CA THR A 45 6.23 -6.22 -13.81
C THR A 45 5.87 -7.45 -12.97
N ALA A 46 6.66 -7.76 -11.94
CA ALA A 46 6.34 -8.88 -11.06
C ALA A 46 4.99 -8.67 -10.36
N PHE A 47 4.69 -7.45 -9.91
CA PHE A 47 3.39 -7.15 -9.33
C PHE A 47 2.22 -7.40 -10.30
N GLU A 48 2.35 -7.00 -11.57
CA GLU A 48 1.28 -7.14 -12.55
C GLU A 48 1.00 -8.59 -12.93
N PHE A 49 2.04 -9.43 -13.00
CA PHE A 49 1.95 -10.78 -13.55
C PHE A 49 2.15 -11.91 -12.52
N SER A 50 2.46 -11.58 -11.26
CA SER A 50 2.67 -12.60 -10.22
C SER A 50 1.96 -12.26 -8.92
N ALA A 51 1.33 -13.28 -8.33
CA ALA A 51 0.61 -13.20 -7.06
C ALA A 51 1.56 -13.10 -5.85
N VAL A 52 2.50 -12.14 -5.90
CA VAL A 52 3.55 -11.92 -4.89
C VAL A 52 3.04 -11.06 -3.72
N GLY A 53 1.84 -10.47 -3.85
CA GLY A 53 1.10 -9.84 -2.75
C GLY A 53 1.91 -8.77 -2.02
N SER A 54 1.89 -8.81 -0.69
CA SER A 54 2.50 -7.80 0.19
C SER A 54 4.04 -7.80 0.23
N ALA A 55 4.71 -8.82 -0.33
CA ALA A 55 6.17 -8.96 -0.29
C ALA A 55 6.87 -7.87 -1.12
N ILE A 56 6.22 -7.33 -2.16
CA ILE A 56 6.78 -6.27 -2.98
C ILE A 56 6.75 -4.90 -2.30
N LEU A 57 5.88 -4.69 -1.31
CA LEU A 57 5.57 -3.35 -0.77
C LEU A 57 6.79 -2.68 -0.14
N GLY A 58 7.59 -3.45 0.61
CA GLY A 58 8.81 -2.94 1.24
C GLY A 58 9.79 -2.41 0.19
N PRO A 59 10.25 -3.27 -0.74
CA PRO A 59 11.12 -2.83 -1.83
C PRO A 59 10.55 -1.69 -2.68
N LEU A 60 9.26 -1.73 -3.00
CA LEU A 60 8.59 -0.72 -3.81
C LEU A 60 8.66 0.66 -3.16
N PHE A 61 8.26 0.77 -1.89
CA PHE A 61 8.27 2.06 -1.17
C PHE A 61 9.69 2.52 -0.83
N LYS A 62 10.61 1.60 -0.55
CA LYS A 62 12.01 1.93 -0.28
C LYS A 62 12.68 2.58 -1.50
N ILE A 63 12.48 2.01 -2.70
CA ILE A 63 12.96 2.64 -3.94
C ILE A 63 12.19 3.94 -4.21
N GLY A 64 10.87 3.95 -3.95
CA GLY A 64 10.01 5.11 -4.11
C GLY A 64 10.51 6.37 -3.41
N LYS A 65 11.11 6.26 -2.21
CA LYS A 65 11.72 7.39 -1.48
C LYS A 65 12.85 8.11 -2.23
N SER A 66 13.44 7.46 -3.24
CA SER A 66 14.51 8.05 -4.05
C SER A 66 14.01 8.69 -5.35
N LEU A 67 12.75 8.47 -5.72
CA LEU A 67 12.15 8.98 -6.95
C LEU A 67 11.75 10.45 -6.80
N GLU A 68 11.78 11.16 -7.92
CA GLU A 68 11.12 12.46 -8.02
C GLU A 68 9.60 12.27 -8.05
N GLU A 69 8.86 13.32 -7.71
CA GLU A 69 7.39 13.25 -7.61
C GLU A 69 6.74 12.77 -8.91
N GLU A 70 7.17 13.29 -10.06
CA GLU A 70 6.64 12.88 -11.37
C GLU A 70 6.91 11.40 -11.66
N GLU A 71 8.10 10.90 -11.31
CA GLU A 71 8.43 9.48 -11.45
C GLU A 71 7.59 8.61 -10.51
N TYR A 72 7.37 9.06 -9.28
CA TYR A 72 6.56 8.35 -8.30
C TYR A 72 5.10 8.25 -8.76
N GLN A 73 4.53 9.35 -9.26
CA GLN A 73 3.19 9.39 -9.84
C GLN A 73 3.04 8.39 -10.99
N LYS A 74 4.02 8.34 -11.90
CA LYS A 74 3.96 7.47 -13.07
C LYS A 74 4.20 6.00 -12.76
N LYS A 75 5.11 5.69 -11.82
CA LYS A 75 5.62 4.32 -11.60
C LYS A 75 5.03 3.63 -10.37
N ILE A 76 4.73 4.36 -9.30
CA ILE A 76 4.36 3.77 -8.00
C ILE A 76 2.86 3.89 -7.74
N VAL A 77 2.23 5.04 -8.00
CA VAL A 77 0.80 5.28 -7.73
C VAL A 77 -0.12 4.23 -8.38
N PRO A 78 0.07 3.84 -9.67
CA PRO A 78 -0.75 2.80 -10.28
C PRO A 78 -0.64 1.46 -9.55
N CYS A 79 0.53 1.12 -9.02
CA CYS A 79 0.73 -0.09 -8.23
C CYS A 79 -0.04 -0.01 -6.91
N VAL A 80 0.07 1.12 -6.19
CA VAL A 80 -0.63 1.32 -4.90
C VAL A 80 -2.15 1.20 -5.07
N VAL A 81 -2.71 1.83 -6.10
CA VAL A 81 -4.16 1.73 -6.40
C VAL A 81 -4.57 0.27 -6.63
N LYS A 82 -3.84 -0.46 -7.49
CA LYS A 82 -4.09 -1.88 -7.74
C LYS A 82 -3.96 -2.73 -6.47
N LEU A 83 -2.99 -2.43 -5.60
CA LEU A 83 -2.77 -3.13 -4.32
C LEU A 83 -3.93 -2.93 -3.33
N PHE A 84 -4.52 -1.73 -3.27
CA PHE A 84 -5.72 -1.49 -2.46
C PHE A 84 -6.95 -2.26 -2.98
N ALA A 85 -7.04 -2.47 -4.29
CA ALA A 85 -8.11 -3.28 -4.89
C ALA A 85 -7.97 -4.79 -4.59
N CYS A 86 -6.78 -5.26 -4.17
CA CYS A 86 -6.58 -6.66 -3.78
C CYS A 86 -7.35 -7.00 -2.50
N LYS A 87 -7.95 -8.20 -2.45
CA LYS A 87 -8.68 -8.69 -1.26
C LYS A 87 -7.79 -9.27 -0.17
N ASP A 88 -6.47 -9.25 -0.35
CA ASP A 88 -5.51 -9.81 0.61
C ASP A 88 -5.39 -8.93 1.87
N ARG A 89 -5.72 -9.51 3.03
CA ARG A 89 -5.72 -8.80 4.32
C ARG A 89 -4.31 -8.37 4.75
N ALA A 90 -3.28 -9.16 4.46
CA ALA A 90 -1.90 -8.82 4.83
C ALA A 90 -1.41 -7.59 4.03
N THR A 91 -1.71 -7.55 2.74
CA THR A 91 -1.46 -6.39 1.87
C THR A 91 -2.19 -5.17 2.37
N ARG A 92 -3.51 -5.27 2.66
CA ARG A 92 -4.29 -4.15 3.20
C ARG A 92 -3.69 -3.63 4.51
N ALA A 93 -3.41 -4.50 5.48
CA ALA A 93 -2.84 -4.10 6.76
C ALA A 93 -1.54 -3.32 6.58
N LYS A 94 -0.64 -3.79 5.71
CA LYS A 94 0.64 -3.13 5.43
C LYS A 94 0.47 -1.78 4.73
N LEU A 95 -0.47 -1.67 3.79
CA LEU A 95 -0.78 -0.39 3.13
C LEU A 95 -1.33 0.64 4.12
N LEU A 96 -2.26 0.23 5.01
CA LEU A 96 -2.82 1.11 6.03
C LEU A 96 -1.74 1.63 6.98
N GLN A 97 -0.86 0.74 7.45
CA GLN A 97 0.27 1.08 8.33
C GLN A 97 1.29 2.03 7.67
N GLN A 98 1.41 2.00 6.35
CA GLN A 98 2.37 2.81 5.61
C GLN A 98 1.73 4.02 4.90
N MET A 99 0.46 4.33 5.19
CA MET A 99 -0.30 5.39 4.50
C MET A 99 0.46 6.73 4.44
N GLU A 100 1.02 7.18 5.57
CA GLU A 100 1.79 8.43 5.67
C GLU A 100 2.94 8.51 4.65
N THR A 101 3.55 7.36 4.32
CA THR A 101 4.74 7.31 3.46
C THR A 101 4.45 7.60 2.00
N PHE A 102 3.20 7.43 1.55
CA PHE A 102 2.85 7.56 0.14
C PHE A 102 1.68 8.51 -0.15
N ILE A 103 0.82 8.81 0.82
CA ILE A 103 -0.43 9.56 0.59
C ILE A 103 -0.20 10.94 -0.06
N ASN A 104 0.90 11.62 0.27
CA ASN A 104 1.21 12.93 -0.28
C ASN A 104 1.48 12.88 -1.79
N TYR A 105 1.99 11.75 -2.29
CA TYR A 105 2.19 11.51 -3.72
C TYR A 105 0.94 11.03 -4.44
N ILE A 106 -0.23 10.94 -3.79
CA ILE A 106 -1.47 10.58 -4.47
C ILE A 106 -2.32 11.85 -4.63
N GLN A 107 -2.80 12.06 -5.85
CA GLN A 107 -3.68 13.19 -6.15
C GLN A 107 -5.05 12.99 -5.48
N PRO A 108 -5.70 14.07 -4.97
CA PRO A 108 -6.97 13.96 -4.25
C PRO A 108 -8.06 13.19 -5.01
N ASN A 109 -8.21 13.38 -6.32
CA ASN A 109 -9.16 12.62 -7.14
C ASN A 109 -8.89 11.11 -7.07
N VAL A 110 -7.64 10.69 -7.25
CA VAL A 110 -7.24 9.27 -7.16
C VAL A 110 -7.50 8.72 -5.76
N VAL A 111 -7.23 9.51 -4.71
CA VAL A 111 -7.54 9.13 -3.32
C VAL A 111 -9.04 8.85 -3.17
N ASN A 112 -9.90 9.77 -3.60
CA ASN A 112 -11.34 9.66 -3.40
C ASN A 112 -11.97 8.56 -4.27
N ASP A 113 -11.54 8.43 -5.52
CA ASP A 113 -12.22 7.56 -6.49
C ASP A 113 -11.70 6.12 -6.45
N SER A 114 -10.41 5.94 -6.16
CA SER A 114 -9.71 4.66 -6.36
C SER A 114 -9.07 4.07 -5.10
N VAL A 115 -8.86 4.85 -4.03
CA VAL A 115 -8.20 4.35 -2.80
C VAL A 115 -9.19 4.27 -1.65
N PHE A 116 -9.89 5.37 -1.36
CA PHE A 116 -10.79 5.50 -0.22
C PHE A 116 -11.88 4.41 -0.17
N PRO A 117 -12.55 4.03 -1.28
CA PRO A 117 -13.56 2.96 -1.24
C PRO A 117 -13.00 1.61 -0.75
N HIS A 118 -11.73 1.33 -1.03
CA HIS A 118 -11.06 0.12 -0.55
C HIS A 118 -10.61 0.23 0.91
N VAL A 119 -10.19 1.42 1.34
CA VAL A 119 -9.85 1.69 2.74
C VAL A 119 -11.07 1.56 3.64
N CYS A 120 -12.22 2.10 3.23
CA CYS A 120 -13.47 2.02 4.00
C CYS A 120 -13.91 0.60 4.35
N GLN A 121 -13.58 -0.39 3.52
CA GLN A 121 -13.87 -1.80 3.81
C GLN A 121 -13.17 -2.28 5.08
N GLY A 122 -12.04 -1.67 5.45
CA GLY A 122 -11.28 -1.98 6.65
C GLY A 122 -12.04 -1.68 7.95
N PHE A 123 -13.01 -0.76 7.94
CA PHE A 123 -13.86 -0.47 9.12
C PHE A 123 -14.78 -1.62 9.52
N LEU A 124 -15.00 -2.59 8.62
CA LEU A 124 -15.84 -3.76 8.86
C LEU A 124 -15.03 -5.06 8.89
N ASP A 125 -13.70 -4.99 8.91
CA ASP A 125 -12.89 -6.21 8.90
C ASP A 125 -13.05 -6.98 10.22
N SER A 126 -13.13 -8.31 10.12
CA SER A 126 -13.18 -9.20 11.28
C SER A 126 -11.93 -9.08 12.15
N ASN A 127 -10.77 -8.71 11.57
CA ASN A 127 -9.54 -8.53 12.31
C ASN A 127 -9.50 -7.14 12.97
N PRO A 128 -9.47 -7.04 14.32
CA PRO A 128 -9.44 -5.76 15.03
C PRO A 128 -8.22 -4.90 14.69
N VAL A 129 -7.08 -5.52 14.40
CA VAL A 129 -5.87 -4.78 14.00
C VAL A 129 -6.10 -4.02 12.70
N ILE A 130 -6.81 -4.61 11.74
CA ILE A 130 -7.12 -3.93 10.46
C ILE A 130 -8.08 -2.77 10.72
N ARG A 131 -9.11 -2.97 11.56
CA ARG A 131 -10.06 -1.90 11.92
C ARG A 131 -9.34 -0.72 12.58
N GLU A 132 -8.48 -0.99 13.56
CA GLU A 132 -7.69 0.04 14.25
C GLU A 132 -6.76 0.81 13.29
N GLN A 133 -6.05 0.10 12.41
CA GLN A 133 -5.19 0.75 11.41
C GLN A 133 -6.01 1.55 10.39
N THR A 134 -7.24 1.13 10.09
CA THR A 134 -8.15 1.88 9.21
C THR A 134 -8.54 3.20 9.87
N VAL A 135 -8.86 3.22 11.16
CA VAL A 135 -9.12 4.46 11.92
C VAL A 135 -7.89 5.37 11.90
N LYS A 136 -6.71 4.85 12.25
CA LYS A 136 -5.47 5.64 12.29
C LYS A 136 -5.11 6.24 10.92
N CYS A 137 -5.32 5.50 9.84
CA CYS A 137 -4.96 5.98 8.51
C CYS A 137 -5.81 7.18 8.04
N MET A 138 -7.02 7.37 8.60
CA MET A 138 -7.88 8.52 8.28
C MET A 138 -7.21 9.85 8.59
N LEU A 139 -6.40 9.91 9.65
CA LEU A 139 -5.65 11.12 10.02
C LEU A 139 -4.75 11.59 8.87
N HIS A 140 -4.11 10.66 8.17
CA HIS A 140 -3.22 10.96 7.04
C HIS A 140 -4.00 11.27 5.75
N MET A 141 -5.19 10.70 5.58
CA MET A 141 -5.99 10.89 4.37
C MET A 141 -6.87 12.14 4.40
N ALA A 142 -7.19 12.67 5.59
CA ALA A 142 -8.22 13.71 5.78
C ALA A 142 -8.06 14.92 4.84
N SER A 143 -6.84 15.41 4.63
CA SER A 143 -6.56 16.58 3.77
C SER A 143 -6.78 16.33 2.27
N LYS A 144 -6.90 15.06 1.86
CA LYS A 144 -7.10 14.64 0.46
C LYS A 144 -8.55 14.26 0.17
N LEU A 145 -9.42 14.14 1.17
CA LEU A 145 -10.79 13.69 0.99
C LEU A 145 -11.71 14.83 0.57
N ASN A 146 -12.67 14.50 -0.29
CA ASN A 146 -13.74 15.43 -0.68
C ASN A 146 -14.76 15.58 0.46
N TYR A 147 -15.65 16.57 0.34
CA TYR A 147 -16.64 16.89 1.38
C TYR A 147 -17.51 15.69 1.75
N HIS A 148 -17.99 14.92 0.76
CA HIS A 148 -18.85 13.77 0.98
C HIS A 148 -18.13 12.67 1.77
N ASN A 149 -16.94 12.26 1.33
CA ASN A 149 -16.17 11.21 1.97
C ASN A 149 -15.76 11.59 3.41
N LEU A 150 -15.39 12.86 3.62
CA LEU A 150 -14.96 13.35 4.94
C LEU A 150 -16.13 13.52 5.92
N ASN A 151 -17.25 14.12 5.49
CA ASN A 151 -18.32 14.52 6.41
C ASN A 151 -19.48 13.52 6.48
N GLU A 152 -19.63 12.63 5.51
CA GLU A 152 -20.69 11.62 5.50
C GLU A 152 -20.12 10.23 5.76
N GLU A 153 -19.25 9.74 4.87
CA GLU A 153 -18.78 8.35 4.93
C GLU A 153 -17.87 8.07 6.14
N ILE A 154 -16.89 8.94 6.44
CA ILE A 154 -16.05 8.77 7.65
C ILE A 154 -16.91 8.83 8.91
N VAL A 155 -17.75 9.85 9.05
CA VAL A 155 -18.59 10.06 10.24
C VAL A 155 -19.47 8.84 10.48
N LYS A 156 -20.15 8.34 9.44
CA LYS A 156 -20.98 7.12 9.51
C LYS A 156 -20.18 5.90 9.96
N ASN A 157 -18.98 5.69 9.44
CA ASN A 157 -18.13 4.56 9.83
C ASN A 157 -17.63 4.69 11.28
N PHE A 158 -17.22 5.89 11.71
CA PHE A 158 -16.77 6.15 13.08
C PHE A 158 -17.91 5.99 14.10
N SER A 159 -19.09 6.55 13.83
CA SER A 159 -20.25 6.36 14.72
C SER A 159 -20.62 4.89 14.89
N ARG A 160 -20.51 4.09 13.81
CA ARG A 160 -20.76 2.64 13.88
C ARG A 160 -19.72 1.93 14.76
N LEU A 161 -18.43 2.23 14.59
CA LEU A 161 -17.37 1.66 15.42
C LEU A 161 -17.55 2.03 16.89
N GLN A 162 -17.72 3.32 17.18
CA GLN A 162 -17.90 3.82 18.54
C GLN A 162 -19.09 3.15 19.25
N ALA A 163 -20.19 2.88 18.53
CA ALA A 163 -21.39 2.28 19.12
C ALA A 163 -21.31 0.75 19.28
N ARG A 164 -20.57 0.04 18.42
CA ARG A 164 -20.72 -1.42 18.27
C ARG A 164 -19.44 -2.23 18.21
N ASP A 165 -18.26 -1.61 18.08
CA ASP A 165 -17.01 -2.38 18.02
C ASP A 165 -16.78 -3.12 19.36
N GLU A 166 -16.33 -4.36 19.29
CA GLU A 166 -16.06 -5.20 20.47
C GLU A 166 -14.84 -4.67 21.24
N GLU A 167 -13.88 -4.07 20.54
CA GLU A 167 -12.62 -3.59 21.11
C GLU A 167 -12.77 -2.19 21.71
N GLY A 168 -12.60 -2.08 23.03
CA GLY A 168 -12.70 -0.81 23.75
C GLY A 168 -11.75 0.26 23.21
N GLY A 169 -10.51 -0.11 22.89
CA GLY A 169 -9.53 0.82 22.33
C GLY A 169 -9.93 1.38 20.97
N ILE A 170 -10.63 0.61 20.13
CA ILE A 170 -11.12 1.08 18.83
C ILE A 170 -12.28 2.04 19.01
N ARG A 171 -13.13 1.83 20.02
CA ARG A 171 -14.24 2.76 20.34
C ARG A 171 -13.77 4.11 20.85
N THR A 172 -12.58 4.18 21.45
CA THR A 172 -12.02 5.41 22.05
C THR A 172 -11.13 6.21 21.11
N ASN A 173 -10.56 5.57 20.08
CA ASN A 173 -9.74 6.22 19.05
C ASN A 173 -10.60 7.01 18.07
#